data_AF-A0AA88Q7B4-F1
#
_entry.id   AF-A0AA88Q7B4-F1
#
_cell.length_a   1.000
_cell.length_b   1.000
_cell.length_c   1.000
_cell.angle_alpha   90.00
_cell.angle_beta   90.00
_cell.angle_gamma   90.00
#
_symmetry.space_group_name_H-M   'P 1'
#
loop_
_entity.id
_entity.type
_entity.pdbx_description
1 polymer ?
#
loop_
_entity_poly.entity_id
_entity_poly.type
_entity_poly.pdbx_seq_one_letter_code
_entity_poly.pdbx_strand_id
1 'polypeptide(L)'
;MDLQSHLEEKQRNIQKIIQQKEKDLLELREAVVSHKRSAQTAVEDSEKIFTVLIRSIERRHFEVKQLIRDLERAAVNRAVQRLECLKKDINDLRRRDAELKQLSETQDHVHFLQSLPSVSLSGFALSPHLSFDKVVETFSQLRDKLQQFSRETIANIYRKVKAIQVIGDPEYQKREEFLHCKLL
;
A
#
# COMPACT_ATOMS: atom_id res chain seq x y z
N MET A 1 -38.57 -50.58 -50.78
CA MET A 1 -38.41 -49.24 -50.18
C MET A 1 -37.92 -48.33 -51.28
N ASP A 2 -38.77 -47.43 -51.73
CA ASP A 2 -38.54 -46.67 -52.95
C ASP A 2 -37.58 -45.50 -52.70
N LEU A 3 -36.72 -45.21 -53.67
CA LEU A 3 -35.68 -44.17 -53.61
C LEU A 3 -36.23 -42.81 -53.13
N GLN A 4 -37.47 -42.50 -53.48
CA GLN A 4 -38.17 -41.27 -53.10
C GLN A 4 -38.45 -41.18 -51.59
N SER A 5 -38.90 -42.26 -50.96
CA SER A 5 -39.15 -42.31 -49.50
C SER A 5 -37.85 -42.10 -48.70
N HIS A 6 -36.74 -42.66 -49.19
CA HIS A 6 -35.43 -42.49 -48.56
C HIS A 6 -34.89 -41.05 -48.68
N LEU A 7 -35.14 -40.37 -49.81
CA LEU A 7 -34.77 -38.97 -49.99
C LEU A 7 -35.56 -38.05 -49.06
N GLU A 8 -36.87 -38.27 -48.91
CA GLU A 8 -37.71 -37.49 -48.01
C GLU A 8 -37.29 -37.65 -46.54
N GLU A 9 -36.90 -38.86 -46.12
CA GLU A 9 -36.37 -39.09 -44.77
C GLU A 9 -35.06 -38.34 -44.54
N LYS A 10 -34.13 -38.40 -45.51
CA LYS A 10 -32.89 -37.62 -45.45
C LYS A 10 -33.15 -36.12 -45.38
N GLN A 11 -34.10 -35.61 -46.15
CA GLN A 11 -34.47 -34.20 -46.12
C GLN A 11 -35.03 -33.78 -44.75
N ARG A 12 -35.91 -34.59 -44.14
CA ARG A 12 -36.42 -34.33 -42.78
C ARG A 12 -35.30 -34.34 -41.74
N ASN A 13 -34.34 -35.26 -41.85
CA ASN A 13 -33.19 -35.33 -40.95
C ASN A 13 -32.30 -34.09 -41.08
N ILE A 14 -32.04 -33.62 -42.31
CA ILE A 14 -31.28 -32.39 -42.57
C ILE A 14 -31.99 -31.18 -41.95
N GLN A 15 -33.32 -31.06 -42.12
CA GLN A 15 -34.08 -29.95 -41.53
C GLN A 15 -33.99 -29.92 -40.00
N LYS A 16 -34.05 -31.07 -39.33
CA LYS A 16 -33.87 -31.17 -37.88
C LYS A 16 -32.46 -30.72 -37.45
N ILE A 17 -31.44 -31.12 -38.20
CA ILE A 17 -30.05 -30.71 -37.92
C ILE A 17 -29.91 -29.19 -38.09
N ILE A 18 -30.50 -28.60 -39.13
CA ILE A 18 -30.49 -27.14 -39.35
C ILE A 18 -31.11 -26.43 -38.15
N GLN A 19 -32.31 -26.83 -37.72
CA GLN A 19 -32.98 -26.21 -36.56
C GLN A 19 -32.15 -26.31 -35.28
N GLN A 20 -31.49 -27.45 -35.05
CA GLN A 20 -30.59 -27.59 -33.90
C GLN A 20 -29.39 -26.65 -34.00
N LYS A 21 -28.74 -26.57 -35.17
CA LYS A 21 -27.60 -25.67 -35.37
C LYS A 21 -27.97 -24.19 -35.29
N GLU A 22 -29.18 -23.79 -35.71
CA GLU A 22 -29.71 -22.44 -35.53
C GLU A 22 -29.90 -22.09 -34.05
N LYS A 23 -30.40 -23.05 -33.26
CA LYS A 23 -30.51 -22.92 -31.80
C LYS A 23 -29.13 -22.81 -31.14
N ASP A 24 -28.20 -23.71 -31.48
CA ASP A 24 -26.82 -23.67 -30.96
C ASP A 24 -26.13 -22.33 -31.30
N LEU A 25 -26.38 -21.79 -32.50
CA LEU A 25 -25.86 -20.49 -32.92
C LEU A 25 -26.41 -19.35 -32.05
N LEU A 26 -27.69 -19.38 -31.70
CA LEU A 26 -28.29 -18.37 -30.83
C LEU A 26 -27.72 -18.45 -29.42
N GLU A 27 -27.67 -19.65 -28.83
CA GLU A 27 -27.10 -19.88 -27.50
C GLU A 27 -25.62 -19.43 -27.42
N LEU A 28 -24.84 -19.72 -28.47
CA LEU A 28 -23.45 -19.27 -28.54
C LEU A 28 -23.33 -17.74 -28.62
N ARG A 29 -24.20 -17.07 -29.38
CA ARG A 29 -24.22 -15.59 -29.45
C ARG A 29 -24.51 -14.99 -28.08
N GLU A 30 -25.48 -15.52 -27.36
CA GLU A 30 -25.83 -15.07 -26.01
C GLU A 30 -24.70 -15.32 -25.02
N ALA A 31 -24.07 -16.50 -25.05
CA ALA A 31 -22.93 -16.84 -24.21
C ALA A 31 -21.75 -15.87 -24.43
N VAL A 32 -21.43 -15.53 -25.69
CA VAL A 32 -20.37 -14.56 -26.02
C VAL A 32 -20.69 -13.17 -25.45
N VAL A 33 -21.92 -12.69 -25.62
CA VAL A 33 -22.33 -11.37 -25.09
C VAL A 33 -22.29 -11.36 -23.56
N SER A 34 -22.78 -12.42 -22.92
CA SER A 34 -22.76 -12.58 -21.47
C SER A 34 -21.32 -12.61 -20.92
N HIS A 35 -20.43 -13.39 -21.55
CA HIS A 35 -19.03 -13.45 -21.17
C HIS A 35 -18.33 -12.09 -21.29
N LYS A 36 -18.55 -11.37 -22.41
CA LYS A 36 -18.01 -10.02 -22.60
C LYS A 36 -18.48 -9.07 -21.50
N ARG A 37 -19.77 -9.09 -21.15
CA ARG A 37 -20.32 -8.27 -20.06
C ARG A 37 -19.70 -8.64 -18.72
N SER A 38 -19.59 -9.93 -18.41
CA SER A 38 -18.99 -10.43 -17.17
C SER A 38 -17.52 -9.99 -17.03
N ALA A 39 -16.73 -10.10 -18.11
CA ALA A 39 -15.35 -9.65 -18.13
C ALA A 39 -15.23 -8.13 -17.87
N GLN A 40 -16.09 -7.34 -18.52
CA GLN A 40 -16.13 -5.88 -18.32
C GLN A 40 -16.48 -5.52 -16.87
N THR A 41 -17.50 -6.15 -16.29
CA THR A 41 -17.86 -5.94 -14.88
C THR A 41 -16.71 -6.32 -13.94
N ALA A 42 -16.01 -7.42 -14.19
CA ALA A 42 -14.86 -7.81 -13.39
C ALA A 42 -13.73 -6.78 -13.43
N VAL A 43 -13.47 -6.16 -14.59
CA VAL A 43 -12.50 -5.07 -14.73
C VAL A 43 -12.94 -3.85 -13.91
N GLU A 44 -14.17 -3.37 -14.10
CA GLU A 44 -14.69 -2.19 -13.40
C GLU A 44 -14.67 -2.37 -11.87
N ASP A 45 -15.06 -3.55 -11.38
CA ASP A 45 -15.05 -3.81 -9.94
C ASP A 45 -13.61 -3.91 -9.41
N SER A 46 -12.67 -4.46 -10.19
CA SER A 46 -11.26 -4.45 -9.82
C SER A 46 -10.71 -3.03 -9.71
N GLU A 47 -11.06 -2.13 -10.63
CA GLU A 47 -10.64 -0.73 -10.59
C GLU A 47 -11.18 0.01 -9.36
N LYS A 48 -12.45 -0.23 -9.00
CA LYS A 48 -13.05 0.31 -7.77
C LYS A 48 -12.31 -0.16 -6.52
N ILE A 49 -12.01 -1.47 -6.44
CA ILE A 49 -11.27 -2.05 -5.31
C ILE A 49 -9.88 -1.42 -5.19
N PHE A 50 -9.12 -1.34 -6.28
CA PHE A 50 -7.79 -0.71 -6.25
C PHE A 50 -7.86 0.77 -5.89
N THR A 51 -8.86 1.50 -6.37
CA THR A 51 -9.07 2.91 -6.00
C THR A 51 -9.26 3.08 -4.50
N VAL A 52 -10.07 2.23 -3.86
CA VAL A 52 -10.29 2.26 -2.39
C VAL A 52 -9.00 1.91 -1.63
N LEU A 53 -8.25 0.92 -2.12
CA LEU A 53 -6.99 0.51 -1.50
C LEU A 53 -5.92 1.60 -1.58
N ILE A 54 -5.73 2.23 -2.75
CA ILE A 54 -4.77 3.32 -2.94
C ILE A 54 -5.09 4.47 -2.00
N ARG A 55 -6.36 4.93 -1.96
CA ARG A 55 -6.79 6.01 -1.06
C ARG A 55 -6.55 5.67 0.41
N SER A 56 -6.79 4.42 0.79
CA SER A 56 -6.52 3.94 2.14
C SER A 56 -5.04 4.02 2.49
N ILE A 57 -4.16 3.57 1.59
CA ILE A 57 -2.70 3.62 1.76
C ILE A 57 -2.21 5.07 1.84
N GLU A 58 -2.68 5.95 0.96
CA GLU A 58 -2.33 7.37 0.96
C GLU A 58 -2.73 8.06 2.27
N ARG A 59 -3.93 7.77 2.79
CA ARG A 59 -4.39 8.28 4.08
C ARG A 59 -3.47 7.84 5.22
N ARG A 60 -3.15 6.55 5.29
CA ARG A 60 -2.24 6.02 6.32
C ARG A 60 -0.84 6.62 6.22
N HIS A 61 -0.33 6.79 5.00
CA HIS A 61 0.94 7.47 4.76
C HIS A 61 0.91 8.91 5.28
N PHE A 62 -0.18 9.65 5.02
CA PHE A 62 -0.35 11.00 5.54
C PHE A 62 -0.38 11.04 7.08
N GLU A 63 -1.15 10.14 7.73
CA GLU A 63 -1.23 10.04 9.20
C GLU A 63 0.16 9.86 9.83
N VAL A 64 0.95 8.90 9.33
CA VAL A 64 2.29 8.64 9.89
C VAL A 64 3.26 9.78 9.58
N LYS A 65 3.16 10.41 8.41
CA LYS A 65 3.96 11.60 8.07
C LYS A 65 3.71 12.73 9.06
N GLN A 66 2.45 13.01 9.41
CA GLN A 66 2.12 14.04 10.40
C GLN A 66 2.67 13.68 11.78
N LEU A 67 2.53 12.43 12.22
CA LEU A 67 3.09 11.96 13.49
C LEU A 67 4.60 12.21 13.61
N ILE A 68 5.36 11.96 12.54
CA ILE A 68 6.81 12.21 12.51
C ILE A 68 7.09 13.72 12.64
N ARG A 69 6.35 14.57 11.92
CA ARG A 69 6.53 16.03 11.95
C ARG A 69 6.15 16.65 13.29
N ASP A 70 5.11 16.13 13.93
CA ASP A 70 4.69 16.59 15.26
C ASP A 70 5.72 16.22 16.32
N LEU A 71 6.29 15.01 16.25
CA LEU A 71 7.36 14.59 17.15
C LEU A 71 8.64 15.41 16.93
N GLU A 72 9.05 15.62 15.68
CA GLU A 72 10.17 16.48 15.30
C GLU A 72 10.00 17.89 15.91
N ARG A 73 8.85 18.52 15.66
CA ARG A 73 8.55 19.86 16.17
C ARG A 73 8.59 19.91 17.70
N ALA A 74 7.96 18.95 18.37
CA ALA A 74 7.94 18.89 19.83
C ALA A 74 9.33 18.65 20.44
N ALA A 75 10.19 17.87 19.78
CA ALA A 75 11.57 17.64 20.21
C ALA A 75 12.43 18.89 20.01
N VAL A 76 12.34 19.53 18.85
CA VAL A 76 13.08 20.76 18.54
C VAL A 76 12.66 21.90 19.48
N ASN A 77 11.37 22.11 19.71
CA ASN A 77 10.90 23.15 20.63
C ASN A 77 11.43 22.95 22.05
N ARG A 78 11.44 21.71 22.55
CA ARG A 78 12.02 21.37 23.87
C ARG A 78 13.52 21.64 23.90
N ALA A 79 14.24 21.31 22.83
CA ALA A 79 15.67 21.59 22.73
C ALA A 79 15.97 23.09 22.72
N VAL A 80 15.21 23.90 21.97
CA VAL A 80 15.34 25.36 21.93
C VAL A 80 15.14 25.96 23.32
N GLN A 81 14.05 25.60 24.01
CA GLN A 81 13.80 26.06 25.38
C GLN A 81 14.94 25.70 26.32
N ARG A 82 15.50 24.48 26.19
CA ARG A 82 16.62 24.06 27.04
C ARG A 82 17.91 24.83 26.72
N LEU A 83 18.17 25.14 25.45
CA LEU A 83 19.30 25.97 25.03
C LEU A 83 19.22 27.38 25.62
N GLU A 84 18.03 27.98 25.63
CA GLU A 84 17.79 29.29 26.24
C GLU A 84 18.05 29.28 27.75
N CYS A 85 17.52 28.28 28.47
CA CYS A 85 17.80 28.10 29.90
C CYS A 85 19.30 27.94 30.16
N LEU A 86 19.99 27.09 29.38
CA LEU A 86 21.42 26.85 29.55
C LEU A 86 22.25 28.13 29.29
N LYS A 87 21.86 28.93 28.30
CA LYS A 87 22.50 30.23 28.03
C LYS A 87 22.35 31.18 29.21
N LYS A 88 21.17 31.20 29.85
CA LYS A 88 20.91 32.01 31.06
C LYS A 88 21.75 31.52 32.23
N ASP A 89 21.79 30.20 32.47
CA ASP A 89 22.58 29.60 33.55
C ASP A 89 24.07 29.92 33.39
N ILE A 90 24.62 29.84 32.16
CA ILE A 90 26.00 30.22 31.87
C ILE A 90 26.26 31.69 32.18
N ASN A 91 25.36 32.59 31.79
CA ASN A 91 25.50 34.03 32.07
C ASN A 91 25.45 34.31 33.58
N ASP A 92 24.55 33.65 34.31
CA ASP A 92 24.44 33.78 35.76
C ASP A 92 25.67 33.22 36.50
N LEU A 93 26.25 32.12 36.00
CA LEU A 93 27.50 31.57 36.52
C LEU A 93 28.70 32.49 36.23
N ARG A 94 28.79 33.06 35.02
CA ARG A 94 29.84 34.04 34.68
C ARG A 94 29.78 35.29 35.55
N ARG A 95 28.57 35.78 35.86
CA ARG A 95 28.37 36.90 36.80
C ARG A 95 28.88 36.53 38.19
N ARG A 96 28.46 35.38 38.73
CA ARG A 96 28.91 34.90 40.05
C ARG A 96 30.41 34.66 40.13
N ASP A 97 31.03 34.14 39.06
CA ASP A 97 32.48 33.98 38.96
C ASP A 97 33.20 35.33 39.05
N ALA A 98 32.69 36.37 38.37
CA ALA A 98 33.25 37.71 38.45
C ALA A 98 33.12 38.33 39.84
N GLU A 99 31.96 38.16 40.49
CA GLU A 99 31.72 38.60 41.88
C GLU A 99 32.69 37.90 42.85
N LEU A 100 32.89 36.59 42.72
CA LEU A 100 33.83 35.82 43.53
C LEU A 100 35.29 36.27 43.33
N LYS A 101 35.68 36.59 42.09
CA LYS A 101 37.02 37.16 41.81
C LYS A 101 37.24 38.49 42.52
N GLN A 102 36.27 39.41 42.43
CA GLN A 102 36.35 40.68 43.17
C GLN A 102 36.45 40.46 44.69
N LEU A 103 35.65 39.54 45.23
CA LEU A 103 35.67 39.20 46.65
C LEU A 103 37.02 38.61 47.10
N SER A 104 37.71 37.87 46.22
CA SER A 104 39.03 37.29 46.52
C SER A 104 40.15 38.32 46.56
N GLU A 105 39.97 39.48 45.93
CA GLU A 105 40.93 40.59 45.92
C GLU A 105 40.80 41.48 47.18
N THR A 106 39.71 41.35 47.95
CA THR A 106 39.52 42.07 49.22
C THR A 106 40.41 41.52 50.34
N GLN A 107 41.07 42.42 51.10
CA GLN A 107 41.89 42.07 52.27
C GLN A 107 41.07 41.69 53.53
N ASP A 108 39.75 41.91 53.52
CA ASP A 108 38.86 41.54 54.64
C ASP A 108 38.33 40.11 54.47
N HIS A 109 39.00 39.18 55.14
CA HIS A 109 38.69 37.75 55.09
C HIS A 109 37.39 37.37 55.84
N VAL A 110 36.86 38.22 56.72
CA VAL A 110 35.59 37.97 57.43
C VAL A 110 34.41 38.27 56.50
N HIS A 111 34.48 39.38 55.76
CA HIS A 111 33.48 39.72 54.75
C HIS A 111 33.43 38.66 53.64
N PHE A 112 34.59 38.15 53.19
CA PHE A 112 34.69 37.07 52.20
C PHE A 112 33.90 35.81 52.60
N LEU A 113 34.08 35.35 53.85
CA LEU A 113 33.40 34.14 54.35
C LEU A 113 31.89 34.33 54.52
N GLN A 114 31.42 35.55 54.84
CA GLN A 114 29.99 35.84 54.99
C GLN A 114 29.26 35.97 53.66
N SER A 115 29.95 36.33 52.58
CA SER A 115 29.33 36.64 51.27
C SER A 115 29.58 35.59 50.18
N LEU A 116 30.15 34.43 50.53
CA LEU A 116 30.36 33.32 49.60
C LEU A 116 29.03 32.72 49.09
N PRO A 117 28.68 32.82 47.80
CA PRO A 117 27.44 32.27 47.27
C PRO A 117 27.52 30.74 47.13
N SER A 118 26.46 30.03 47.50
CA SER A 118 26.32 28.59 47.22
C SER A 118 26.08 28.36 45.71
N VAL A 119 26.98 27.61 45.06
CA VAL A 119 26.84 27.24 43.64
C VAL A 119 26.32 25.81 43.54
N SER A 120 25.08 25.64 43.08
CA SER A 120 24.59 24.31 42.69
C SER A 120 24.98 24.01 41.24
N LEU A 121 25.55 22.82 41.03
CA LEU A 121 25.89 22.29 39.71
C LEU A 121 24.78 21.33 39.30
N SER A 122 23.79 21.82 38.58
CA SER A 122 22.78 20.95 37.96
C SER A 122 23.24 20.57 36.55
N GLY A 123 23.60 19.31 36.35
CA GLY A 123 23.92 18.75 35.02
C GLY A 123 22.67 18.44 34.22
N PHE A 124 22.77 18.48 32.88
CA PHE A 124 21.72 18.02 31.97
C PHE A 124 22.08 16.66 31.39
N ALA A 125 21.12 15.73 31.38
CA ALA A 125 21.25 14.45 30.69
C ALA A 125 20.59 14.52 29.30
N LEU A 126 21.38 14.27 28.25
CA LEU A 126 20.87 14.13 26.90
C LEU A 126 20.18 12.76 26.74
N SER A 127 18.99 12.74 26.16
CA SER A 127 18.36 11.48 25.75
C SER A 127 19.09 10.93 24.51
N PRO A 128 19.56 9.67 24.52
CA PRO A 128 20.34 9.09 23.42
C PRO A 128 19.51 8.70 22.18
N HIS A 129 18.19 8.91 22.18
CA HIS A 129 17.30 8.42 21.12
C HIS A 129 16.74 9.54 20.24
N LEU A 130 17.59 10.09 19.36
CA LEU A 130 17.22 11.13 18.39
C LEU A 130 16.96 10.58 16.97
N SER A 131 17.17 9.28 16.73
CA SER A 131 17.11 8.69 15.39
C SER A 131 15.74 8.11 15.03
N PHE A 132 15.37 8.24 13.76
CA PHE A 132 14.19 7.60 13.13
C PHE A 132 14.52 6.29 12.39
N ASP A 133 15.74 5.74 12.53
CA ASP A 133 16.16 4.54 11.78
C ASP A 133 15.21 3.35 11.96
N LYS A 134 14.75 3.10 13.19
CA LYS A 134 13.76 2.05 13.49
C LYS A 134 12.42 2.28 12.78
N VAL A 135 12.03 3.54 12.57
CA VAL A 135 10.81 3.88 11.82
C VAL A 135 11.00 3.54 10.35
N VAL A 136 12.15 3.88 9.77
CA VAL A 136 12.51 3.54 8.37
C VAL A 136 12.58 2.02 8.17
N GLU A 137 13.16 1.29 9.12
CA GLU A 137 13.18 -0.17 9.11
C GLU A 137 11.76 -0.74 9.13
N THR A 138 10.88 -0.20 9.96
CA THR A 138 9.47 -0.61 10.04
C THR A 138 8.74 -0.35 8.71
N PHE A 139 9.01 0.76 8.03
CA PHE A 139 8.48 1.02 6.68
C PHE A 139 9.00 0.04 5.63
N SER A 140 10.26 -0.38 5.74
CA SER A 140 10.82 -1.40 4.86
C SER A 140 10.10 -2.74 5.04
N GLN A 141 9.86 -3.14 6.29
CA GLN A 141 9.09 -4.34 6.60
C GLN A 141 7.63 -4.26 6.09
N LEU A 142 6.99 -3.09 6.19
CA LEU A 142 5.66 -2.86 5.64
C LEU A 142 5.65 -3.05 4.12
N ARG A 143 6.62 -2.44 3.42
CA ARG A 143 6.78 -2.60 1.97
C ARG A 143 6.91 -4.07 1.60
N ASP A 144 7.79 -4.80 2.27
CA ASP A 144 8.09 -6.19 1.93
C ASP A 144 6.87 -7.10 2.13
N LYS A 145 6.11 -6.89 3.23
CA LYS A 145 4.85 -7.59 3.48
C LYS A 145 3.80 -7.29 2.40
N LEU A 146 3.61 -6.02 2.04
CA LEU A 146 2.66 -5.63 0.99
C LEU A 146 3.03 -6.21 -0.37
N GLN A 147 4.32 -6.18 -0.73
CA GLN A 147 4.80 -6.76 -1.98
C GLN A 147 4.60 -8.28 -2.01
N GLN A 148 4.88 -8.98 -0.91
CA GLN A 148 4.70 -10.42 -0.83
C GLN A 148 3.22 -10.80 -1.01
N PHE A 149 2.34 -10.17 -0.24
CA PHE A 149 0.90 -10.38 -0.34
C PHE A 149 0.36 -10.10 -1.76
N SER A 150 0.84 -9.00 -2.37
CA SER A 150 0.46 -8.62 -3.73
C SER A 150 0.88 -9.68 -4.76
N ARG A 151 2.13 -10.16 -4.70
CA ARG A 151 2.63 -11.21 -5.60
C ARG A 151 1.77 -12.47 -5.54
N GLU A 152 1.47 -12.96 -4.33
CA GLU A 152 0.67 -14.17 -4.13
C GLU A 152 -0.76 -14.01 -4.66
N THR A 153 -1.40 -12.89 -4.32
CA THR A 153 -2.79 -12.63 -4.72
C THR A 153 -2.92 -12.45 -6.23
N ILE A 154 -2.01 -11.68 -6.85
CA ILE A 154 -2.00 -11.48 -8.31
C ILE A 154 -1.77 -12.80 -9.04
N ALA A 155 -0.85 -13.65 -8.55
CA ALA A 155 -0.64 -14.97 -9.13
C ALA A 155 -1.92 -15.83 -9.09
N ASN A 156 -2.69 -15.77 -7.99
CA ASN A 156 -3.96 -16.48 -7.88
C ASN A 156 -5.03 -15.91 -8.83
N ILE A 157 -5.13 -14.59 -8.95
CA ILE A 157 -6.01 -13.93 -9.92
C ILE A 157 -5.68 -14.40 -11.34
N TYR A 158 -4.39 -14.41 -11.71
CA TYR A 158 -3.96 -14.85 -13.03
C TYR A 158 -4.34 -16.30 -13.32
N ARG A 159 -4.21 -17.20 -12.32
CA ARG A 159 -4.66 -18.60 -12.45
C ARG A 159 -6.18 -18.68 -12.67
N LYS A 160 -6.97 -17.94 -11.90
CA LYS A 160 -8.43 -17.91 -12.03
C LYS A 160 -8.86 -17.38 -13.39
N VAL A 161 -8.24 -16.30 -13.88
CA VAL A 161 -8.52 -15.73 -15.21
C VAL A 161 -8.20 -16.73 -16.31
N LYS A 162 -7.04 -17.42 -16.22
CA LYS A 162 -6.66 -18.46 -17.20
C LYS A 162 -7.59 -19.66 -17.25
N ALA A 163 -8.29 -19.96 -16.15
CA ALA A 163 -9.21 -21.08 -16.08
C ALA A 163 -10.57 -20.78 -16.74
N ILE A 164 -10.87 -19.53 -17.09
CA ILE A 164 -12.13 -19.16 -17.72
C ILE A 164 -12.06 -19.52 -19.21
N GLN A 165 -12.79 -20.56 -19.62
CA GLN A 165 -13.02 -20.91 -21.02
C GLN A 165 -14.45 -20.54 -21.42
N VAL A 166 -14.63 -19.93 -22.59
CA VAL A 166 -15.96 -19.55 -23.13
C VAL A 166 -16.61 -20.72 -23.88
N ILE A 167 -15.80 -21.62 -24.39
CA ILE A 167 -16.21 -22.78 -25.19
C ILE A 167 -15.49 -23.97 -24.56
N GLY A 168 -16.25 -24.98 -24.11
CA GLY A 168 -15.65 -26.23 -23.63
C GLY A 168 -14.80 -26.88 -24.73
N ASP A 169 -13.78 -27.64 -24.34
CA ASP A 169 -12.93 -28.39 -25.26
C ASP A 169 -13.79 -29.08 -26.34
N PRO A 170 -13.40 -29.02 -27.63
CA PRO A 170 -14.16 -29.60 -28.72
C PRO A 170 -13.99 -31.13 -28.73
N GLU A 171 -14.38 -31.83 -27.67
CA GLU A 171 -14.47 -33.29 -27.67
C GLU A 171 -15.63 -33.81 -28.55
N TYR A 172 -16.37 -32.93 -29.24
CA TYR A 172 -17.45 -33.33 -30.14
C TYR A 172 -17.41 -32.73 -31.56
N GLN A 173 -16.29 -32.15 -32.01
CA GLN A 173 -16.17 -31.73 -33.41
C GLN A 173 -15.39 -32.78 -34.19
N LYS A 174 -16.11 -33.59 -34.97
CA LYS A 174 -15.50 -34.34 -36.07
C LYS A 174 -14.60 -33.37 -36.85
N ARG A 175 -13.35 -33.78 -37.03
CA ARG A 175 -12.24 -33.01 -37.63
C ARG A 175 -12.59 -32.34 -38.98
N GLU A 176 -13.64 -32.80 -39.63
CA GLU A 176 -14.17 -32.28 -40.90
C GLU A 176 -15.01 -31.00 -40.75
N GLU A 177 -15.69 -30.76 -39.62
CA GLU A 177 -16.49 -29.53 -39.41
C GLU A 177 -15.60 -28.30 -39.14
N PHE A 178 -14.45 -28.50 -38.47
CA PHE A 178 -13.53 -27.42 -38.11
C PHE A 178 -12.82 -26.80 -39.33
N LEU A 179 -12.60 -27.61 -40.38
CA LEU A 179 -11.99 -27.14 -41.63
C LEU A 179 -12.93 -26.24 -42.43
N HIS A 180 -14.25 -26.33 -42.23
CA HIS A 180 -15.21 -25.54 -42.98
C HIS A 180 -15.42 -24.12 -42.41
N CYS A 181 -15.26 -23.93 -41.10
CA CYS A 181 -15.36 -22.61 -40.47
C CYS A 181 -14.13 -21.70 -40.66
N LYS A 182 -13.03 -22.21 -41.26
CA LYS A 182 -11.77 -21.47 -41.41
C LYS A 182 -11.53 -20.88 -42.81
N LEU A 183 -12.48 -21.03 -43.73
CA LEU A 183 -12.37 -20.64 -45.15
C LEU A 183 -13.37 -19.55 -45.59
N LEU A 184 -13.90 -18.76 -44.65
CA LEU A 184 -14.60 -17.49 -44.89
C LEU A 184 -13.98 -16.41 -43.99
#